data_AF-A0A8J6JD61-F1
#
_entry.id   AF-A0A8J6JD61-F1
#
_cell.length_a   1.000
_cell.length_b   1.000
_cell.length_c   1.000
_cell.angle_alpha   90.00
_cell.angle_beta   90.00
_cell.angle_gamma   90.00
#
_symmetry.space_group_name_H-M   'P 1'
#
loop_
_entity.id
_entity.type
_entity.pdbx_description
1 polymer ?
#
loop_
_entity_poly.entity_id
_entity_poly.type
_entity_poly.pdbx_seq_one_letter_code
_entity_poly.pdbx_strand_id
1 'polypeptide(L)'
;MNTQQLYRGVTEIDDALIEEALESPHQKRRRIRPFAMGAACLALISGVFFALRGGPTADPLPSSGEIYVMPRWEDMPLYRQYGQIDWDGADYYAACPVDAGAVGALLGGGTATGHDLYEDRDYSTVCAVYALSGISPAAAVAVQYEGHDGFYTCRAEDYSSGTLGELIDDLGLEQNLTFGLVYYDGAYQDPGRALSYRLPDPAAAWDLLLGDRALKNEGSGHYTASLMGFSVTVEVLGIHNLSLSVNGEGYLQTNLISTGASYHIGEEKVRAFLDYVFTHGEVVEWPQIAGGGSWEPEPVPETEQGASAPSRPPAAPE
;
A
#
# COMPACT_ATOMS: atom_id res chain seq x y z
N MET A 1 21.33 29.16 22.73
CA MET A 1 21.71 29.13 21.29
C MET A 1 20.72 30.04 20.56
N ASN A 2 21.20 31.03 19.79
CA ASN A 2 20.39 32.18 19.36
C ASN A 2 19.68 31.91 18.02
N THR A 3 18.36 32.07 17.97
CA THR A 3 17.45 31.67 16.87
C THR A 3 17.76 32.37 15.54
N GLN A 4 18.50 33.48 15.55
CA GLN A 4 18.93 34.18 14.34
C GLN A 4 20.10 33.53 13.59
N GLN A 5 20.84 32.59 14.19
CA GLN A 5 21.89 31.85 13.46
C GLN A 5 21.37 30.63 12.69
N LEU A 6 20.19 30.10 13.04
CA LEU A 6 19.52 29.04 12.29
C LEU A 6 18.92 29.56 10.97
N TYR A 7 18.40 30.80 10.96
CA TYR A 7 17.82 31.40 9.76
C TYR A 7 18.84 31.79 8.68
N ARG A 8 20.14 31.85 9.00
CA ARG A 8 21.20 32.14 8.03
C ARG A 8 21.72 30.91 7.28
N GLY A 9 21.37 29.70 7.72
CA GLY A 9 21.82 28.45 7.11
C GLY A 9 20.89 27.87 6.04
N VAL A 10 19.76 28.51 5.75
CA VAL A 10 18.69 27.95 4.87
C VAL A 10 18.52 28.76 3.57
N THR A 11 19.23 29.87 3.36
CA THR A 11 18.99 30.77 2.22
C THR A 11 20.20 31.04 1.31
N GLU A 12 21.28 30.29 1.40
CA GLU A 12 22.39 30.39 0.43
C GLU A 12 22.55 29.06 -0.31
N ILE A 13 21.78 28.91 -1.39
CA ILE A 13 22.18 28.02 -2.49
C ILE A 13 23.22 28.82 -3.27
N ASP A 14 24.43 28.29 -3.36
CA ASP A 14 25.56 28.91 -4.06
C ASP A 14 25.27 28.97 -5.57
N ASP A 15 25.26 30.17 -6.16
CA ASP A 15 24.94 30.40 -7.57
C ASP A 15 25.86 29.60 -8.52
N ALA A 16 27.05 29.19 -8.05
CA ALA A 16 27.97 28.32 -8.78
C ALA A 16 27.40 26.91 -9.06
N LEU A 17 26.54 26.38 -8.19
CA LEU A 17 25.88 25.08 -8.37
C LEU A 17 24.77 25.12 -9.43
N ILE A 18 24.20 26.32 -9.67
CA ILE A 18 23.20 26.54 -10.72
C ILE A 18 23.89 26.60 -12.09
N GLU A 19 25.07 27.22 -12.18
CA GLU A 19 25.84 27.32 -13.43
C GLU A 19 26.42 25.98 -13.90
N GLU A 20 26.90 25.13 -13.00
CA GLU A 20 27.43 23.80 -13.35
C GLU A 20 26.35 22.84 -13.90
N ALA A 21 25.10 23.00 -13.46
CA ALA A 21 23.96 22.23 -13.97
C ALA A 21 23.55 22.64 -15.41
N LEU A 22 23.91 23.86 -15.84
CA LEU A 22 23.53 24.40 -17.15
C LEU A 22 24.53 24.05 -18.27
N GLU A 23 25.76 23.60 -17.97
CA GLU A 23 26.83 23.40 -18.97
C GLU A 23 26.98 21.97 -19.53
N SER A 24 26.14 21.00 -19.14
CA SER A 24 26.29 19.62 -19.65
C SER A 24 25.71 19.42 -21.07
N PRO A 25 26.50 19.00 -22.07
CA PRO A 25 26.07 18.96 -23.47
C PRO A 25 25.12 17.78 -23.78
N HIS A 26 23.96 18.11 -24.36
CA HIS A 26 22.94 17.17 -24.83
C HIS A 26 23.47 16.12 -25.82
N GLN A 27 23.59 14.86 -25.38
CA GLN A 27 23.70 13.72 -26.29
C GLN A 27 22.33 13.25 -26.76
N LYS A 28 22.08 13.40 -28.07
CA LYS A 28 20.90 12.85 -28.77
C LYS A 28 20.82 11.33 -28.60
N ARG A 29 19.79 10.83 -27.91
CA ARG A 29 19.43 9.40 -27.91
C ARG A 29 18.23 9.12 -28.82
N ARG A 30 18.35 8.04 -29.59
CA ARG A 30 17.37 7.52 -30.55
C ARG A 30 16.03 7.22 -29.84
N ARG A 31 14.92 7.54 -30.51
CA ARG A 31 13.54 7.21 -30.08
C ARG A 31 13.38 5.69 -29.95
N ILE A 32 13.31 5.21 -28.72
CA ILE A 32 12.68 3.94 -28.35
C ILE A 32 11.49 4.36 -27.48
N ARG A 33 10.29 3.87 -27.81
CA ARG A 33 9.06 4.16 -27.05
C ARG A 33 9.18 3.50 -25.66
N PRO A 34 8.99 4.22 -24.54
CA PRO A 34 8.90 3.57 -23.25
C PRO A 34 7.49 2.99 -23.07
N PHE A 35 7.42 1.69 -22.80
CA PHE A 35 6.29 1.02 -22.16
C PHE A 35 6.23 1.47 -20.68
N ALA A 36 5.00 1.59 -20.18
CA ALA A 36 4.55 1.57 -18.78
C ALA A 36 5.53 2.06 -17.69
N MET A 37 5.26 3.24 -17.16
CA MET A 37 5.87 3.73 -15.93
C MET A 37 5.03 3.23 -14.75
N GLY A 38 5.37 2.04 -14.26
CA GLY A 38 4.82 1.49 -13.02
C GLY A 38 5.07 2.42 -11.83
N ALA A 39 4.11 2.40 -10.90
CA ALA A 39 4.05 3.21 -9.69
C ALA A 39 5.41 3.31 -8.96
N ALA A 40 5.91 4.54 -8.85
CA ALA A 40 7.13 4.85 -8.12
C ALA A 40 6.88 4.82 -6.60
N CYS A 41 7.09 3.67 -5.97
CA CYS A 41 7.35 3.59 -4.54
C CYS A 41 8.83 3.93 -4.27
N LEU A 42 9.18 5.22 -4.33
CA LEU A 42 10.49 5.70 -3.87
C LEU A 42 10.47 5.78 -2.34
N ALA A 43 10.99 4.73 -1.71
CA ALA A 43 11.35 4.75 -0.30
C ALA A 43 12.34 5.90 -0.02
N LEU A 44 11.99 6.74 0.94
CA LEU A 44 12.81 7.82 1.46
C LEU A 44 14.08 7.23 2.11
N ILE A 45 15.25 7.43 1.49
CA ILE A 45 16.53 7.21 2.17
C ILE A 45 17.00 8.55 2.73
N SER A 46 16.75 8.77 4.01
CA SER A 46 17.38 9.84 4.79
C SER A 46 18.80 9.43 5.20
N GLY A 47 19.80 10.08 4.57
CA GLY A 47 21.08 10.51 5.15
C GLY A 47 22.08 9.46 5.64
N VAL A 48 23.29 9.47 5.08
CA VAL A 48 24.46 10.10 5.71
C VAL A 48 25.57 10.27 4.66
N PHE A 49 25.85 11.54 4.34
CA PHE A 49 27.12 11.98 3.76
C PHE A 49 28.23 11.73 4.79
N PHE A 50 29.08 10.74 4.59
CA PHE A 50 30.42 10.72 5.20
C PHE A 50 31.37 9.89 4.34
N ALA A 51 32.08 10.54 3.43
CA ALA A 51 33.27 9.97 2.81
C ALA A 51 34.24 11.06 2.34
N LEU A 52 34.83 11.78 3.29
CA LEU A 52 36.12 12.44 3.08
C LEU A 52 37.02 12.20 4.28
N ARG A 53 37.70 11.06 4.28
CA ARG A 53 39.13 10.89 4.63
C ARG A 53 39.51 9.41 4.65
N GLY A 54 40.56 9.08 3.89
CA GLY A 54 41.01 7.72 3.66
C GLY A 54 41.52 6.98 4.90
N GLY A 55 41.20 5.70 4.94
CA GLY A 55 41.68 4.67 5.85
C GLY A 55 41.31 3.30 5.29
N PRO A 56 42.06 2.23 5.60
CA PRO A 56 42.02 0.96 4.86
C PRO A 56 40.64 0.31 4.96
N THR A 57 40.13 -0.15 3.82
CA THR A 57 38.84 -0.82 3.66
C THR A 57 38.79 -2.07 4.54
N ALA A 58 38.04 -1.97 5.65
CA ALA A 58 37.47 -3.16 6.26
C ALA A 58 36.49 -3.77 5.23
N ASP A 59 36.58 -5.08 5.02
CA ASP A 59 35.63 -5.80 4.18
C ASP A 59 34.21 -5.42 4.60
N PRO A 60 33.34 -5.05 3.65
CA PRO A 60 31.97 -4.70 3.99
C PRO A 60 31.31 -5.92 4.62
N LEU A 61 30.94 -5.79 5.89
CA LEU A 61 29.96 -6.69 6.51
C LEU A 61 28.77 -6.76 5.54
N PRO A 62 28.26 -7.95 5.19
CA PRO A 62 27.11 -8.04 4.31
C PRO A 62 25.98 -7.25 4.97
N SER A 63 25.55 -6.17 4.31
CA SER A 63 24.30 -5.53 4.68
C SER A 63 23.24 -6.62 4.61
N SER A 64 22.50 -6.84 5.69
CA SER A 64 21.28 -7.64 5.66
C SER A 64 20.24 -6.90 4.83
N GLY A 65 20.47 -6.83 3.51
CA GLY A 65 19.44 -6.50 2.56
C GLY A 65 18.54 -7.72 2.54
N GLU A 66 17.27 -7.55 2.90
CA GLU A 66 16.25 -8.56 2.68
C GLU A 66 16.21 -8.84 1.18
N ILE A 67 16.88 -9.91 0.73
CA ILE A 67 16.71 -10.43 -0.61
C ILE A 67 15.39 -11.19 -0.57
N TYR A 68 14.30 -10.52 -0.97
CA TYR A 68 13.05 -11.21 -1.22
C TYR A 68 13.26 -12.18 -2.38
N VAL A 69 13.27 -13.48 -2.07
CA VAL A 69 13.34 -14.52 -3.09
C VAL A 69 11.94 -14.65 -3.69
N MET A 70 11.79 -14.27 -4.97
CA MET A 70 10.54 -14.48 -5.67
C MET A 70 10.22 -15.98 -5.72
N PRO A 71 9.01 -16.43 -5.38
CA PRO A 71 8.62 -17.82 -5.62
C PRO A 71 8.75 -18.17 -7.11
N ARG A 72 9.02 -19.44 -7.41
CA ARG A 72 8.95 -19.94 -8.77
C ARG A 72 7.50 -20.00 -9.24
N TRP A 73 7.29 -20.01 -10.55
CA TRP A 73 5.96 -20.04 -11.15
C TRP A 73 5.09 -21.15 -10.54
N GLU A 74 5.59 -22.38 -10.47
CA GLU A 74 4.86 -23.54 -9.95
C GLU A 74 4.46 -23.43 -8.47
N ASP A 75 5.16 -22.59 -7.70
CA ASP A 75 4.94 -22.38 -6.26
C ASP A 75 4.08 -21.13 -5.99
N MET A 76 3.80 -20.32 -7.01
CA MET A 76 2.94 -19.14 -6.86
C MET A 76 1.46 -19.54 -6.74
N PRO A 77 0.69 -18.87 -5.86
CA PRO A 77 -0.76 -19.01 -5.90
C PRO A 77 -1.29 -18.52 -7.25
N LEU A 78 -2.39 -19.12 -7.71
CA LEU A 78 -2.95 -18.92 -9.05
C LEU A 78 -3.13 -17.44 -9.44
N TYR A 79 -3.63 -16.62 -8.52
CA TYR A 79 -3.85 -15.19 -8.75
C TYR A 79 -2.56 -14.37 -8.86
N ARG A 80 -1.41 -14.90 -8.43
CA ARG A 80 -0.09 -14.30 -8.68
C ARG A 80 0.55 -14.83 -9.96
N GLN A 81 0.27 -16.08 -10.33
CA GLN A 81 0.65 -16.61 -11.64
C GLN A 81 -0.01 -15.77 -12.75
N TYR A 82 -1.32 -15.56 -12.65
CA TYR A 82 -2.10 -14.79 -13.64
C TYR A 82 -2.55 -13.45 -13.04
N GLY A 83 -1.56 -12.63 -12.69
CA GLY A 83 -1.75 -11.41 -11.91
C GLY A 83 -2.38 -10.24 -12.68
N GLN A 84 -2.24 -10.16 -14.00
CA GLN A 84 -2.79 -9.08 -14.83
C GLN A 84 -4.01 -9.58 -15.59
N ILE A 85 -5.10 -8.82 -15.57
CA ILE A 85 -6.37 -9.15 -16.23
C ILE A 85 -6.73 -8.01 -17.19
N ASP A 86 -6.88 -8.35 -18.47
CA ASP A 86 -7.45 -7.47 -19.50
C ASP A 86 -8.96 -7.77 -19.63
N TRP A 87 -9.78 -6.76 -19.38
CA TRP A 87 -11.22 -6.85 -19.52
C TRP A 87 -11.83 -5.48 -19.86
N ASP A 88 -12.75 -5.46 -20.83
CA ASP A 88 -13.47 -4.26 -21.29
C ASP A 88 -12.58 -3.05 -21.65
N GLY A 89 -11.36 -3.32 -22.13
CA GLY A 89 -10.39 -2.30 -22.50
C GLY A 89 -9.70 -1.62 -21.31
N ALA A 90 -9.79 -2.21 -20.11
CA ALA A 90 -9.10 -1.80 -18.91
C ALA A 90 -8.24 -2.94 -18.33
N ASP A 91 -7.13 -2.55 -17.71
CA ASP A 91 -6.22 -3.44 -17.01
C ASP A 91 -6.55 -3.50 -15.52
N TYR A 92 -6.53 -4.72 -14.97
CA TYR A 92 -6.72 -4.98 -13.55
C TYR A 92 -5.60 -5.86 -13.00
N TYR A 93 -5.31 -5.73 -11.71
CA TYR A 93 -4.37 -6.58 -11.00
C TYR A 93 -5.06 -7.40 -9.92
N ALA A 94 -4.83 -8.71 -9.94
CA ALA A 94 -5.31 -9.62 -8.92
C ALA A 94 -4.68 -9.30 -7.55
N ALA A 95 -5.52 -9.24 -6.52
CA ALA A 95 -5.15 -8.79 -5.18
C ALA A 95 -5.24 -9.92 -4.16
N CYS A 96 -6.43 -10.51 -3.99
CA CYS A 96 -6.70 -11.52 -2.97
C CYS A 96 -7.80 -12.49 -3.42
N PRO A 97 -7.88 -13.69 -2.81
CA PRO A 97 -9.07 -14.53 -2.91
C PRO A 97 -10.31 -13.82 -2.32
N VAL A 98 -11.49 -14.09 -2.87
CA VAL A 98 -12.75 -13.50 -2.39
C VAL A 98 -13.81 -14.58 -2.16
N ASP A 99 -14.61 -14.39 -1.12
CA ASP A 99 -15.73 -15.28 -0.80
C ASP A 99 -16.83 -15.18 -1.87
N ALA A 100 -17.44 -16.32 -2.21
CA ALA A 100 -18.49 -16.39 -3.22
C ALA A 100 -19.72 -15.53 -2.87
N GLY A 101 -19.97 -15.27 -1.58
CA GLY A 101 -21.06 -14.39 -1.12
C GLY A 101 -20.84 -12.90 -1.44
N ALA A 102 -19.60 -12.48 -1.72
CA ALA A 102 -19.30 -11.13 -2.17
C ALA A 102 -19.40 -10.99 -3.70
N VAL A 103 -19.44 -12.10 -4.45
CA VAL A 103 -19.48 -12.11 -5.91
C VAL A 103 -20.90 -11.91 -6.43
N GLY A 104 -21.04 -10.97 -7.36
CA GLY A 104 -22.30 -10.60 -8.00
C GLY A 104 -22.50 -11.24 -9.38
N ALA A 105 -23.15 -10.48 -10.27
CA ALA A 105 -23.48 -10.96 -11.61
C ALA A 105 -22.24 -11.16 -12.50
N LEU A 106 -22.30 -12.13 -13.42
CA LEU A 106 -21.34 -12.29 -14.50
C LEU A 106 -21.39 -11.07 -15.43
N LEU A 107 -20.24 -10.45 -15.67
CA LEU A 107 -20.07 -9.29 -16.54
C LEU A 107 -19.54 -9.68 -17.92
N GLY A 108 -18.71 -10.72 -18.00
CA GLY A 108 -18.17 -11.20 -19.28
C GLY A 108 -16.97 -12.15 -19.13
N GLY A 109 -16.21 -12.28 -20.21
CA GLY A 109 -14.93 -13.00 -20.21
C GLY A 109 -13.77 -12.02 -20.39
N GLY A 110 -12.63 -12.32 -19.74
CA GLY A 110 -11.39 -11.58 -19.84
C GLY A 110 -10.20 -12.49 -20.14
N THR A 111 -9.04 -11.88 -20.35
CA THR A 111 -7.77 -12.60 -20.52
C THR A 111 -6.89 -12.32 -19.32
N ALA A 112 -6.40 -13.36 -18.66
CA ALA A 112 -5.47 -13.25 -17.57
C ALA A 112 -4.07 -13.65 -18.02
N THR A 113 -3.06 -12.86 -17.66
CA THR A 113 -1.67 -13.04 -18.06
C THR A 113 -0.73 -12.97 -16.87
N GLY A 114 0.45 -13.54 -17.05
CA GLY A 114 1.58 -13.33 -16.14
C GLY A 114 2.87 -13.86 -16.73
N HIS A 115 3.96 -13.58 -16.01
CA HIS A 115 5.31 -13.77 -16.50
C HIS A 115 6.16 -14.56 -15.51
N ASP A 116 6.75 -15.66 -15.97
CA ASP A 116 7.73 -16.43 -15.23
C ASP A 116 9.13 -15.82 -15.42
N LEU A 117 9.63 -15.18 -14.36
CA LEU A 117 10.93 -14.52 -14.35
C LEU A 117 12.12 -15.48 -14.46
N TYR A 118 11.94 -16.76 -14.11
CA TYR A 118 13.02 -17.75 -14.13
C TYR A 118 13.17 -18.40 -15.51
N GLU A 119 12.05 -18.64 -16.20
CA GLU A 119 12.03 -19.17 -17.56
C GLU A 119 11.98 -18.10 -18.66
N ASP A 120 11.80 -16.82 -18.28
CA ASP A 120 11.59 -15.67 -19.19
C ASP A 120 10.44 -15.97 -20.16
N ARG A 121 9.28 -16.34 -19.61
CA ARG A 121 8.14 -16.86 -20.37
C ARG A 121 6.81 -16.26 -19.91
N ASP A 122 6.03 -15.81 -20.90
CA ASP A 122 4.66 -15.35 -20.69
C ASP A 122 3.66 -16.51 -20.74
N TYR A 123 2.70 -16.46 -19.83
CA TYR A 123 1.57 -17.37 -19.75
C TYR A 123 0.27 -16.58 -19.87
N SER A 124 -0.77 -17.22 -20.41
CA SER A 124 -2.11 -16.65 -20.50
C SER A 124 -3.18 -17.71 -20.31
N THR A 125 -4.32 -17.30 -19.76
CA THR A 125 -5.52 -18.12 -19.60
C THR A 125 -6.78 -17.25 -19.75
N VAL A 126 -7.93 -17.87 -20.02
CA VAL A 126 -9.22 -17.19 -20.04
C VAL A 126 -9.75 -17.11 -18.61
N CYS A 127 -10.47 -16.04 -18.29
CA CYS A 127 -11.21 -15.93 -17.04
C CYS A 127 -12.64 -15.42 -17.28
N ALA A 128 -13.54 -15.78 -16.36
CA ALA A 128 -14.85 -15.16 -16.26
C ALA A 128 -14.78 -13.99 -15.27
N VAL A 129 -15.34 -12.84 -15.63
CA VAL A 129 -15.31 -11.60 -14.85
C VAL A 129 -16.69 -11.31 -14.29
N TYR A 130 -16.75 -11.01 -13.00
CA TYR A 130 -17.97 -10.82 -12.22
C TYR A 130 -17.92 -9.48 -11.47
N ALA A 131 -19.10 -8.92 -11.19
CA ALA A 131 -19.22 -7.79 -10.28
C ALA A 131 -18.87 -8.20 -8.85
N LEU A 132 -18.43 -7.23 -8.04
CA LEU A 132 -18.34 -7.35 -6.59
C LEU A 132 -19.50 -6.60 -5.94
N SER A 133 -20.08 -7.17 -4.89
CA SER A 133 -21.24 -6.59 -4.21
C SER A 133 -20.90 -5.25 -3.57
N GLY A 134 -21.59 -4.19 -4.00
CA GLY A 134 -21.39 -2.83 -3.48
C GLY A 134 -20.10 -2.15 -3.96
N ILE A 135 -19.41 -2.71 -4.96
CA ILE A 135 -18.19 -2.16 -5.54
C ILE A 135 -18.41 -1.92 -7.03
N SER A 136 -17.97 -0.77 -7.50
CA SER A 136 -18.03 -0.40 -8.91
C SER A 136 -17.02 -1.22 -9.73
N PRO A 137 -17.42 -1.80 -10.87
CA PRO A 137 -16.50 -2.48 -11.79
C PRO A 137 -15.36 -1.58 -12.30
N ALA A 138 -15.53 -0.25 -12.26
CA ALA A 138 -14.47 0.70 -12.59
C ALA A 138 -13.32 0.67 -11.55
N ALA A 139 -13.59 0.26 -10.32
CA ALA A 139 -12.63 0.16 -9.23
C ALA A 139 -12.09 -1.25 -9.06
N ALA A 140 -12.99 -2.25 -9.01
CA ALA A 140 -12.60 -3.65 -8.87
C ALA A 140 -13.67 -4.62 -9.38
N VAL A 141 -13.20 -5.80 -9.77
CA VAL A 141 -14.03 -6.93 -10.22
C VAL A 141 -13.59 -8.21 -9.53
N ALA A 142 -14.41 -9.26 -9.59
CA ALA A 142 -14.00 -10.61 -9.23
C ALA A 142 -13.73 -11.43 -10.50
N VAL A 143 -12.71 -12.28 -10.46
CA VAL A 143 -12.37 -13.18 -11.56
C VAL A 143 -12.38 -14.63 -11.13
N GLN A 144 -12.82 -15.51 -12.02
CA GLN A 144 -12.67 -16.95 -11.92
C GLN A 144 -11.86 -17.43 -13.13
N TYR A 145 -10.72 -18.05 -12.87
CA TYR A 145 -9.86 -18.58 -13.93
C TYR A 145 -10.45 -19.87 -14.53
N GLU A 146 -10.31 -20.04 -15.84
CA GLU A 146 -10.81 -21.24 -16.52
C GLU A 146 -10.21 -22.53 -15.93
N GLY A 147 -11.07 -23.51 -15.61
CA GLY A 147 -10.64 -24.79 -15.06
C GLY A 147 -10.26 -24.76 -13.57
N HIS A 148 -10.44 -23.63 -12.89
CA HIS A 148 -10.17 -23.49 -11.46
C HIS A 148 -11.41 -23.06 -10.68
N ASP A 149 -11.55 -23.63 -9.47
CA ASP A 149 -12.56 -23.21 -8.51
C ASP A 149 -12.07 -21.98 -7.73
N GLY A 150 -13.02 -21.17 -7.28
CA GLY A 150 -12.75 -19.99 -6.47
C GLY A 150 -12.72 -18.68 -7.27
N PHE A 151 -12.82 -17.57 -6.53
CA PHE A 151 -12.85 -16.23 -7.07
C PHE A 151 -11.73 -15.39 -6.48
N TYR A 152 -11.27 -14.40 -7.23
CA TYR A 152 -10.22 -13.49 -6.81
C TYR A 152 -10.60 -12.05 -7.14
N THR A 153 -10.40 -11.13 -6.20
CA THR A 153 -10.60 -9.70 -6.46
C THR A 153 -9.45 -9.16 -7.31
N CYS A 154 -9.78 -8.41 -8.34
CA CYS A 154 -8.85 -7.69 -9.20
C CYS A 154 -9.18 -6.20 -9.16
N ARG A 155 -8.19 -5.35 -8.90
CA ARG A 155 -8.32 -3.90 -8.80
C ARG A 155 -7.89 -3.24 -10.10
N ALA A 156 -8.63 -2.26 -10.57
CA ALA A 156 -8.27 -1.53 -11.78
C ALA A 156 -6.93 -0.79 -11.60
N GLU A 157 -6.07 -0.87 -12.60
CA GLU A 157 -4.75 -0.22 -12.61
C GLU A 157 -4.88 1.30 -12.55
N ASP A 158 -5.75 1.87 -13.39
CA ASP A 158 -5.85 3.33 -13.55
C ASP A 158 -7.09 3.92 -12.89
N TYR A 159 -7.61 3.27 -11.85
CA TYR A 159 -8.77 3.81 -11.13
C TYR A 159 -8.46 5.17 -10.50
N SER A 160 -9.38 6.11 -10.73
CA SER A 160 -9.39 7.41 -10.09
C SER A 160 -10.83 7.89 -9.97
N SER A 161 -11.17 8.44 -8.81
CA SER A 161 -12.44 9.13 -8.59
C SER A 161 -12.30 10.62 -8.84
N GLY A 162 -13.36 11.27 -9.31
CA GLY A 162 -13.41 12.72 -9.44
C GLY A 162 -13.78 13.42 -8.13
N THR A 163 -14.51 12.74 -7.24
CA THR A 163 -14.90 13.25 -5.92
C THR A 163 -14.73 12.25 -4.80
N LEU A 164 -14.71 12.74 -3.56
CA LEU A 164 -14.65 11.89 -2.37
C LEU A 164 -15.87 10.97 -2.27
N GLY A 165 -17.05 11.45 -2.68
CA GLY A 165 -18.26 10.64 -2.74
C GLY A 165 -18.15 9.47 -3.71
N GLU A 166 -17.58 9.71 -4.90
CA GLU A 166 -17.30 8.64 -5.87
C GLU A 166 -16.29 7.63 -5.30
N LEU A 167 -15.23 8.08 -4.63
CA LEU A 167 -14.30 7.16 -3.95
C LEU A 167 -15.02 6.26 -2.93
N ILE A 168 -15.91 6.85 -2.14
CA ILE A 168 -16.67 6.14 -1.11
C ILE A 168 -17.61 5.11 -1.73
N ASP A 169 -18.36 5.51 -2.77
CA ASP A 169 -19.35 4.65 -3.42
C ASP A 169 -18.70 3.54 -4.25
N ASP A 170 -17.72 3.89 -5.08
CA ASP A 170 -17.09 2.95 -5.99
C ASP A 170 -16.33 1.84 -5.26
N LEU A 171 -15.78 2.15 -4.07
CA LEU A 171 -15.09 1.17 -3.23
C LEU A 171 -15.99 0.54 -2.15
N GLY A 172 -17.26 0.94 -2.06
CA GLY A 172 -18.19 0.49 -1.02
C GLY A 172 -17.65 0.73 0.40
N LEU A 173 -17.01 1.89 0.64
CA LEU A 173 -16.29 2.14 1.89
C LEU A 173 -17.23 2.20 3.10
N GLU A 174 -18.46 2.66 2.94
CA GLU A 174 -19.44 2.73 4.03
C GLU A 174 -19.74 1.34 4.64
N GLN A 175 -19.65 0.28 3.83
CA GLN A 175 -19.94 -1.09 4.29
C GLN A 175 -18.68 -1.89 4.58
N ASN A 176 -17.54 -1.55 3.96
CA ASN A 176 -16.35 -2.41 3.96
C ASN A 176 -15.13 -1.78 4.68
N LEU A 177 -15.12 -0.48 4.95
CA LEU A 177 -13.98 0.19 5.58
C LEU A 177 -13.95 -0.09 7.09
N THR A 178 -12.84 -0.64 7.56
CA THR A 178 -12.56 -0.77 8.99
C THR A 178 -11.41 0.15 9.37
N PHE A 179 -11.60 0.91 10.45
CA PHE A 179 -10.57 1.77 11.04
C PHE A 179 -9.70 0.97 12.01
N GLY A 180 -8.38 1.10 11.87
CA GLY A 180 -7.38 0.55 12.76
C GLY A 180 -6.86 1.59 13.76
N LEU A 181 -5.55 1.54 14.04
CA LEU A 181 -4.90 2.48 14.94
C LEU A 181 -4.71 3.83 14.24
N VAL A 182 -4.81 4.90 15.02
CA VAL A 182 -4.37 6.24 14.62
C VAL A 182 -2.90 6.39 14.96
N TYR A 183 -2.12 6.95 14.03
CA TYR A 183 -0.71 7.29 14.17
C TYR A 183 -0.56 8.81 14.13
N TYR A 184 0.28 9.35 15.02
CA TYR A 184 0.62 10.76 15.07
C TYR A 184 2.09 10.95 14.70
N ASP A 185 2.34 11.48 13.51
CA ASP A 185 3.69 11.65 12.97
C ASP A 185 4.47 12.79 13.65
N GLY A 186 3.73 13.71 14.30
CA GLY A 186 4.30 14.82 15.09
C GLY A 186 4.79 14.41 16.50
N ALA A 187 4.68 13.14 16.88
CA ALA A 187 5.02 12.69 18.24
C ALA A 187 6.51 12.90 18.59
N TYR A 188 7.40 12.87 17.59
CA TYR A 188 8.84 13.11 17.80
C TYR A 188 9.16 14.58 18.11
N GLN A 189 8.28 15.50 17.70
CA GLN A 189 8.40 16.94 17.92
C GLN A 189 7.60 17.39 19.15
N ASP A 190 6.65 16.58 19.62
CA ASP A 190 5.86 16.79 20.84
C ASP A 190 5.98 15.57 21.78
N PRO A 191 7.05 15.48 22.58
CA PRO A 191 7.32 14.33 23.43
C PRO A 191 6.28 14.10 24.55
N GLY A 192 5.29 14.98 24.70
CA GLY A 192 4.13 14.77 25.58
C GLY A 192 2.98 13.99 24.94
N ARG A 193 3.07 13.65 23.64
CA ARG A 193 2.04 12.93 22.88
C ARG A 193 2.49 11.51 22.57
N ALA A 194 1.52 10.59 22.54
CA ALA A 194 1.77 9.21 22.16
C ALA A 194 1.90 9.09 20.64
N LEU A 195 2.62 8.06 20.19
CA LEU A 195 2.76 7.75 18.77
C LEU A 195 1.46 7.18 18.18
N SER A 196 0.68 6.46 18.99
CA SER A 196 -0.50 5.75 18.52
C SER A 196 -1.67 5.83 19.48
N TYR A 197 -2.86 5.88 18.90
CA TYR A 197 -4.13 5.97 19.61
C TYR A 197 -5.13 4.97 19.04
N ARG A 198 -6.02 4.46 19.90
CA ARG A 198 -7.23 3.76 19.50
C ARG A 198 -8.42 4.69 19.71
N LEU A 199 -9.23 4.87 18.67
CA LEU A 199 -10.45 5.68 18.77
C LEU A 199 -11.57 4.85 19.40
N PRO A 200 -12.27 5.37 20.41
CA PRO A 200 -13.41 4.68 21.04
C PRO A 200 -14.63 4.66 20.11
N ASP A 201 -14.78 5.68 19.27
CA ASP A 201 -15.83 5.77 18.26
C ASP A 201 -15.23 6.15 16.90
N PRO A 202 -15.05 5.17 16.00
CA PRO A 202 -14.60 5.39 14.63
C PRO A 202 -15.60 6.16 13.75
N ALA A 203 -16.90 6.19 14.09
CA ALA A 203 -17.90 6.92 13.31
C ALA A 203 -17.61 8.43 13.31
N ALA A 204 -17.08 8.97 14.40
CA ALA A 204 -16.65 10.37 14.45
C ALA A 204 -15.54 10.69 13.43
N ALA A 205 -14.62 9.75 13.17
CA ALA A 205 -13.59 9.93 12.14
C ALA A 205 -14.20 9.99 10.73
N TRP A 206 -15.27 9.20 10.50
CA TRP A 206 -16.04 9.24 9.26
C TRP A 206 -16.64 10.63 9.03
N ASP A 207 -17.37 11.17 10.00
CA ASP A 207 -18.02 12.48 9.85
C ASP A 207 -17.01 13.62 9.65
N LEU A 208 -15.89 13.58 10.38
CA LEU A 208 -14.86 14.63 10.32
C LEU A 208 -14.10 14.63 9.00
N LEU A 209 -13.79 13.45 8.45
CA LEU A 209 -12.88 13.33 7.30
C LEU A 209 -13.60 12.99 5.99
N LEU A 210 -14.64 12.15 6.07
CA LEU A 210 -15.30 11.55 4.90
C LEU A 210 -16.72 12.10 4.65
N GLY A 211 -17.24 12.95 5.54
CA GLY A 211 -18.62 13.45 5.45
C GLY A 211 -18.92 14.41 4.29
N ASP A 212 -17.90 15.10 3.75
CA ASP A 212 -18.09 16.02 2.61
C ASP A 212 -17.80 15.33 1.29
N ARG A 213 -18.84 14.71 0.74
CA ARG A 213 -18.77 13.90 -0.47
C ARG A 213 -18.49 14.70 -1.75
N ALA A 214 -18.69 16.02 -1.74
CA ALA A 214 -18.54 16.87 -2.92
C ALA A 214 -17.10 17.33 -3.16
N LEU A 215 -16.17 17.02 -2.25
CA LEU A 215 -14.77 17.39 -2.37
C LEU A 215 -14.15 16.76 -3.62
N LYS A 216 -13.45 17.59 -4.39
CA LYS A 216 -12.77 17.15 -5.61
C LYS A 216 -11.50 16.40 -5.26
N ASN A 217 -11.22 15.36 -6.04
CA ASN A 217 -9.91 14.74 -6.04
C ASN A 217 -8.91 15.67 -6.76
N GLU A 218 -7.87 16.08 -6.04
CA GLU A 218 -6.79 16.92 -6.57
C GLU A 218 -5.54 16.10 -6.96
N GLY A 219 -5.67 14.77 -6.93
CA GLY A 219 -4.62 13.81 -7.27
C GLY A 219 -3.49 13.79 -6.24
N SER A 220 -2.31 13.32 -6.65
CA SER A 220 -1.17 13.12 -5.75
C SER A 220 -0.33 14.38 -5.50
N GLY A 221 -0.68 15.52 -6.09
CA GLY A 221 0.10 16.76 -5.98
C GLY A 221 0.18 17.30 -4.54
N HIS A 222 -0.82 16.97 -3.73
CA HIS A 222 -0.91 17.35 -2.32
C HIS A 222 -0.61 16.19 -1.36
N TYR A 223 -0.07 15.09 -1.89
CA TYR A 223 0.35 13.94 -1.10
C TYR A 223 1.69 14.23 -0.41
N THR A 224 1.62 14.94 0.71
CA THR A 224 2.78 15.44 1.46
C THR A 224 2.94 14.67 2.78
N ALA A 225 3.89 15.10 3.62
CA ALA A 225 4.08 14.51 4.93
C ALA A 225 2.77 14.54 5.74
N SER A 226 2.32 13.35 6.13
CA SER A 226 1.19 13.16 7.03
C SER A 226 1.47 13.84 8.38
N LEU A 227 0.42 14.42 8.96
CA LEU A 227 0.41 14.93 10.32
C LEU A 227 -0.16 13.88 11.28
N MET A 228 -1.27 13.27 10.87
CA MET A 228 -1.96 12.22 11.59
C MET A 228 -2.74 11.38 10.60
N GLY A 229 -2.87 10.09 10.83
CA GLY A 229 -3.70 9.22 10.00
C GLY A 229 -4.03 7.93 10.71
N PHE A 230 -4.84 7.09 10.11
CA PHE A 230 -5.09 5.76 10.64
C PHE A 230 -4.88 4.70 9.58
N SER A 231 -4.58 3.51 10.07
CA SER A 231 -4.65 2.33 9.24
C SER A 231 -6.09 2.03 8.89
N VAL A 232 -6.32 1.65 7.64
CA VAL A 232 -7.60 1.19 7.13
C VAL A 232 -7.46 -0.17 6.47
N THR A 233 -8.54 -0.93 6.56
CA THR A 233 -8.67 -2.23 5.94
C THR A 233 -9.98 -2.28 5.14
N VAL A 234 -9.89 -2.83 3.93
CA VAL A 234 -11.03 -3.17 3.06
C VAL A 234 -10.78 -4.59 2.55
N GLU A 235 -11.23 -5.58 3.33
CA GLU A 235 -10.90 -7.00 3.15
C GLU A 235 -11.23 -7.52 1.74
N VAL A 236 -12.42 -7.18 1.24
CA VAL A 236 -12.88 -7.61 -0.10
C VAL A 236 -11.99 -7.09 -1.24
N LEU A 237 -11.24 -6.01 -1.01
CA LEU A 237 -10.28 -5.43 -1.95
C LEU A 237 -8.83 -5.87 -1.68
N GLY A 238 -8.59 -6.70 -0.66
CA GLY A 238 -7.25 -7.09 -0.23
C GLY A 238 -6.41 -5.91 0.29
N ILE A 239 -7.07 -4.87 0.78
CA ILE A 239 -6.43 -3.69 1.34
C ILE A 239 -6.33 -3.92 2.84
N HIS A 240 -5.11 -4.00 3.36
CA HIS A 240 -4.87 -4.16 4.80
C HIS A 240 -3.83 -3.16 5.26
N ASN A 241 -4.14 -2.49 6.38
CA ASN A 241 -3.22 -1.57 7.04
C ASN A 241 -2.69 -0.44 6.14
N LEU A 242 -3.51 0.04 5.21
CA LEU A 242 -3.16 1.17 4.36
C LEU A 242 -3.48 2.49 5.06
N SER A 243 -2.87 3.60 4.66
CA SER A 243 -3.07 4.89 5.33
C SER A 243 -4.23 5.69 4.72
N LEU A 244 -5.10 6.19 5.59
CA LEU A 244 -5.93 7.37 5.33
C LEU A 244 -5.46 8.45 6.30
N SER A 245 -4.90 9.53 5.81
CA SER A 245 -4.22 10.52 6.64
C SER A 245 -4.58 11.94 6.28
N VAL A 246 -4.25 12.86 7.18
CA VAL A 246 -4.35 14.30 6.98
C VAL A 246 -2.98 14.95 7.06
N ASN A 247 -2.78 16.03 6.31
CA ASN A 247 -1.56 16.83 6.36
C ASN A 247 -1.81 18.23 6.96
N GLY A 248 -0.73 18.98 7.21
CA GLY A 248 -0.80 20.32 7.78
C GLY A 248 -1.44 21.39 6.88
N GLU A 249 -1.62 21.11 5.59
CA GLU A 249 -2.21 22.02 4.60
C GLU A 249 -3.73 21.86 4.49
N GLY A 250 -4.35 21.00 5.32
CA GLY A 250 -5.81 20.82 5.30
C GLY A 250 -6.30 19.76 4.33
N TYR A 251 -5.44 18.87 3.84
CA TYR A 251 -5.84 17.78 2.95
C TYR A 251 -6.05 16.47 3.70
N LEU A 252 -7.10 15.76 3.31
CA LEU A 252 -7.21 14.31 3.46
C LEU A 252 -6.46 13.67 2.28
N GLN A 253 -5.64 12.65 2.54
CA GLN A 253 -4.88 11.94 1.53
C GLN A 253 -4.93 10.43 1.74
N THR A 254 -4.97 9.68 0.64
CA THR A 254 -4.98 8.23 0.67
C THR A 254 -4.55 7.61 -0.66
N ASN A 255 -4.08 6.38 -0.62
CA ASN A 255 -3.71 5.58 -1.78
C ASN A 255 -4.47 4.24 -1.82
N LEU A 256 -5.72 4.21 -1.30
CA LEU A 256 -6.57 3.01 -1.21
C LEU A 256 -6.54 2.13 -2.48
N ILE A 257 -6.55 2.74 -3.66
CA ILE A 257 -6.33 2.04 -4.92
C ILE A 257 -5.39 2.85 -5.80
N SER A 258 -4.38 2.16 -6.37
CA SER A 258 -3.47 2.47 -7.48
C SER A 258 -2.87 3.88 -7.60
N THR A 259 -3.66 4.93 -7.48
CA THR A 259 -3.26 6.34 -7.55
C THR A 259 -3.44 7.04 -6.21
N GLY A 260 -2.49 7.91 -5.87
CA GLY A 260 -2.63 8.79 -4.70
C GLY A 260 -3.75 9.81 -4.95
N ALA A 261 -4.67 9.93 -3.99
CA ALA A 261 -5.76 10.88 -4.00
C ALA A 261 -5.63 11.84 -2.83
N SER A 262 -5.99 13.11 -3.06
CA SER A 262 -6.02 14.16 -2.05
C SER A 262 -7.27 15.01 -2.17
N TYR A 263 -7.87 15.35 -1.04
CA TYR A 263 -9.11 16.11 -0.93
C TYR A 263 -8.93 17.24 0.09
N HIS A 264 -9.15 18.49 -0.33
CA HIS A 264 -9.00 19.63 0.57
C HIS A 264 -10.20 19.74 1.53
N ILE A 265 -10.05 19.21 2.75
CA ILE A 265 -11.06 19.24 3.82
C ILE A 265 -10.98 20.53 4.65
N GLY A 266 -9.88 21.28 4.53
CA GLY A 266 -9.60 22.50 5.27
C GLY A 266 -8.91 22.26 6.62
N GLU A 267 -8.04 23.20 7.00
CA GLU A 267 -7.26 23.13 8.25
C GLU A 267 -8.14 23.03 9.51
N GLU A 268 -9.36 23.58 9.48
CA GLU A 268 -10.28 23.53 10.62
C GLU A 268 -10.76 22.10 10.91
N LYS A 269 -11.09 21.32 9.87
CA LYS A 269 -11.46 19.90 10.03
C LYS A 269 -10.28 19.05 10.44
N VAL A 270 -9.08 19.32 9.90
CA VAL A 270 -7.84 18.67 10.35
C VAL A 270 -7.63 18.91 11.85
N ARG A 271 -7.72 20.16 12.30
CA ARG A 271 -7.58 20.50 13.72
C ARG A 271 -8.64 19.82 14.59
N ALA A 272 -9.90 19.82 14.15
CA ALA A 272 -10.98 19.14 14.86
C ALA A 272 -10.73 17.62 15.00
N PHE A 273 -10.18 16.98 13.96
CA PHE A 273 -9.78 15.57 14.02
C PHE A 273 -8.63 15.33 15.00
N LEU A 274 -7.58 16.16 14.97
CA LEU A 274 -6.48 16.09 15.94
C LEU A 274 -6.99 16.24 17.37
N ASP A 275 -7.82 17.26 17.63
CA ASP A 275 -8.38 17.53 18.95
C ASP A 275 -9.25 16.37 19.44
N TYR A 276 -10.05 15.76 18.55
CA TYR A 276 -10.85 14.59 18.86
C TYR A 276 -9.97 13.40 19.28
N VAL A 277 -8.94 13.08 18.50
CA VAL A 277 -8.01 11.98 18.79
C VAL A 277 -7.30 12.22 20.12
N PHE A 278 -6.82 13.44 20.37
CA PHE A 278 -6.10 13.77 21.59
C PHE A 278 -6.97 13.83 22.84
N THR A 279 -8.26 14.11 22.69
CA THR A 279 -9.20 14.22 23.82
C THR A 279 -9.83 12.87 24.16
N HIS A 280 -10.12 12.06 23.15
CA HIS A 280 -10.92 10.84 23.30
C HIS A 280 -10.15 9.55 23.00
N GLY A 281 -9.01 9.64 22.30
CA GLY A 281 -8.21 8.48 21.92
C GLY A 281 -7.55 7.81 23.13
N GLU A 282 -7.66 6.49 23.18
CA GLU A 282 -6.93 5.68 24.14
C GLU A 282 -5.49 5.52 23.66
N VAL A 283 -4.52 5.89 24.49
CA VAL A 283 -3.10 5.72 24.17
C VAL A 283 -2.78 4.24 24.01
N VAL A 284 -2.15 3.89 22.89
CA VAL A 284 -1.61 2.55 22.66
C VAL A 284 -0.10 2.61 22.83
N GLU A 285 0.39 2.08 23.94
CA GLU A 285 1.81 1.88 24.14
C GLU A 285 2.26 0.68 23.29
N TRP A 286 3.13 0.94 22.33
CA TRP A 286 3.92 -0.15 21.75
C TRP A 286 4.83 -0.68 22.84
N PRO A 287 4.89 -2.00 23.08
CA PRO A 287 5.93 -2.54 23.95
C PRO A 287 7.26 -2.01 23.44
N GLN A 288 7.99 -1.30 24.29
CA GLN A 288 9.33 -0.87 23.94
C GLN A 288 10.10 -2.13 23.56
N ILE A 289 10.46 -2.26 22.29
CA ILE A 289 11.46 -3.23 21.87
C ILE A 289 12.76 -2.71 22.47
N ALA A 290 13.02 -3.12 23.71
CA ALA A 290 14.22 -2.77 24.44
C ALA A 290 15.40 -3.44 23.75
N GLY A 291 16.06 -2.70 22.86
CA GLY A 291 17.29 -3.13 22.18
C GLY A 291 17.02 -4.08 21.01
N GLY A 292 17.87 -3.99 19.99
CA GLY A 292 17.85 -4.85 18.80
C GLY A 292 18.07 -6.33 19.14
N GLY A 293 17.02 -6.99 19.59
CA GLY A 293 16.88 -8.44 19.55
C GLY A 293 16.07 -8.79 18.31
N SER A 294 16.62 -9.64 17.47
CA SER A 294 15.91 -10.32 16.38
C SER A 294 14.59 -10.86 16.91
N TRP A 295 13.50 -10.58 16.20
CA TRP A 295 12.24 -11.29 16.38
C TRP A 295 12.49 -12.76 15.99
N GLU A 296 12.71 -13.62 16.98
CA GLU A 296 12.56 -15.06 16.80
C GLU A 296 11.09 -15.39 17.05
N PRO A 297 10.39 -16.01 16.10
CA PRO A 297 9.02 -16.47 16.35
C PRO A 297 9.03 -17.45 17.53
N GLU A 298 8.12 -17.22 18.47
CA GLU A 298 7.82 -18.18 19.55
C GLU A 298 7.56 -19.57 18.94
N PRO A 299 8.22 -20.64 19.42
CA PRO A 299 8.02 -21.97 18.89
C PRO A 299 6.56 -22.39 19.10
N VAL A 300 5.91 -22.77 18.01
CA VAL A 300 4.57 -23.35 18.02
C VAL A 300 4.59 -24.57 18.96
N PRO A 301 3.70 -24.65 19.96
CA PRO A 301 3.64 -25.82 20.82
C PRO A 301 3.35 -27.07 19.99
N GLU A 302 4.19 -28.09 20.14
CA GLU A 302 3.99 -29.42 19.55
C GLU A 302 2.67 -30.02 20.08
N THR A 303 1.57 -29.80 19.35
CA THR A 303 0.37 -30.61 19.53
C THR A 303 0.63 -31.98 18.92
N GLU A 304 0.93 -32.95 19.80
CA GLU A 304 0.77 -34.39 19.65
C GLU A 304 0.62 -34.93 18.21
N GLN A 305 1.73 -35.01 17.47
CA GLN A 305 1.89 -36.02 16.42
C GLN A 305 2.20 -37.36 17.09
N GLY A 306 1.14 -38.06 17.50
CA GLY A 306 1.21 -39.35 18.17
C GLY A 306 0.07 -40.28 17.75
N ALA A 307 -0.27 -40.34 16.46
CA ALA A 307 -1.16 -41.38 15.94
C ALA A 307 -0.77 -41.80 14.52
N SER A 308 0.12 -42.80 14.49
CA SER A 308 0.37 -43.75 13.40
C SER A 308 -0.80 -43.90 12.41
N ALA A 309 -0.58 -43.51 11.15
CA ALA A 309 -1.45 -43.89 10.03
C ALA A 309 -1.48 -45.43 9.89
N PRO A 310 -2.66 -46.07 9.69
CA PRO A 310 -2.72 -47.51 9.47
C PRO A 310 -2.19 -47.86 8.07
N SER A 311 -1.26 -48.81 8.04
CA SER A 311 -0.61 -49.36 6.86
C SER A 311 -1.62 -49.96 5.88
N ARG A 312 -1.44 -49.62 4.60
CA ARG A 312 -2.17 -50.17 3.45
C ARG A 312 -1.99 -51.70 3.39
N PRO A 313 -3.06 -52.51 3.25
CA PRO A 313 -2.91 -53.96 3.09
C PRO A 313 -2.33 -54.30 1.70
N PRO A 314 -1.53 -55.38 1.58
CA PRO A 314 -0.89 -55.77 0.33
C PRO A 314 -1.93 -56.29 -0.68
N ALA A 315 -1.69 -55.96 -1.96
CA ALA A 315 -2.47 -56.46 -3.09
C ALA A 315 -2.37 -57.99 -3.19
N ALA A 316 -3.51 -58.66 -3.38
CA ALA A 316 -3.58 -60.08 -3.65
C ALA A 316 -3.16 -60.37 -5.12
N PRO A 317 -2.49 -61.49 -5.40
CA PRO A 317 -2.05 -61.85 -6.75
C PRO A 317 -3.18 -62.51 -7.55
N GLU A 318 -3.28 -62.16 -8.83
CA GLU A 318 -3.73 -63.06 -9.91
C GLU A 318 -2.52 -63.47 -10.75
#